data_AF-A0A851C2L9-F1
#
_entry.id   AF-A0A851C2L9-F1
#
_cell.length_a   1.000
_cell.length_b   1.000
_cell.length_c   1.000
_cell.angle_alpha   90.00
_cell.angle_beta   90.00
_cell.angle_gamma   90.00
#
_symmetry.space_group_name_H-M   'P 1'
#
loop_
_entity.id
_entity.type
_entity.pdbx_description
1 polymer ?
#
loop_
_entity_poly.entity_id
_entity_poly.type
_entity_poly.pdbx_seq_one_letter_code
_entity_poly.pdbx_strand_id
1 'polypeptide(L)'
;VNMKPVSHLEHEEIPVNKLQVRMKPKPWSKRWERPQFNIKGIKFELPENKMQEAQKWSKPWLEFDMLREYDTSKIEEKIWRE
;
A
#
# COMPACT_ATOMS: atom_id res chain seq x y z
N VAL A 1 7.22 17.35 20.82
CA VAL A 1 8.25 17.09 19.77
C VAL A 1 9.56 16.56 20.38
N ASN A 2 9.53 15.89 21.55
CA ASN A 2 10.74 15.36 22.22
C ASN A 2 10.65 13.84 22.38
N MET A 3 10.49 13.11 21.26
CA MET A 3 10.48 11.64 21.28
C MET A 3 11.91 11.11 21.37
N LYS A 4 12.13 10.13 22.26
CA LYS A 4 13.42 9.42 22.37
C LYS A 4 13.44 8.27 21.34
N PRO A 5 14.62 7.92 20.79
CA PRO A 5 14.73 6.79 19.87
C PRO A 5 14.43 5.47 20.59
N VAL A 6 13.81 4.53 19.85
CA VAL A 6 13.56 3.16 20.29
C VAL A 6 14.58 2.26 19.61
N SER A 7 15.39 1.56 20.40
CA SER A 7 16.36 0.59 19.89
C SER A 7 15.68 -0.73 19.56
N HIS A 8 16.01 -1.31 18.41
CA HIS A 8 15.58 -2.63 17.98
C HIS A 8 16.77 -3.59 17.95
N LEU A 9 16.52 -4.89 18.04
CA LEU A 9 17.54 -5.92 17.91
C LEU A 9 17.96 -6.07 16.43
N GLU A 10 19.24 -6.34 16.18
CA GLU A 10 19.82 -6.33 14.82
C GLU A 10 19.30 -7.44 13.90
N HIS A 11 18.79 -8.55 14.47
CA HIS A 11 18.35 -9.74 13.72
C HIS A 11 16.87 -10.05 13.93
N GLU A 12 16.10 -9.13 14.49
CA GLU A 12 14.65 -9.29 14.64
C GLU A 12 13.94 -8.85 13.35
N GLU A 13 12.83 -9.52 13.01
CA GLU A 13 11.97 -9.08 11.93
C GLU A 13 11.43 -7.66 12.20
N ILE A 14 11.35 -6.85 11.15
CA ILE A 14 10.91 -5.46 11.29
C ILE A 14 9.42 -5.43 11.68
N PRO A 15 9.04 -4.82 12.82
CA PRO A 15 7.64 -4.80 13.24
C PRO A 15 6.79 -3.93 12.30
N VAL A 16 5.73 -4.51 11.73
CA VAL A 16 4.79 -3.80 10.84
C VAL A 16 3.53 -3.40 11.60
N ASN A 17 3.25 -2.09 11.68
CA ASN A 17 2.04 -1.58 12.31
C ASN A 17 0.81 -1.73 11.40
N LYS A 18 -0.19 -2.50 11.84
CA LYS A 18 -1.43 -2.80 11.10
C LYS A 18 -2.57 -1.79 11.37
N LEU A 19 -2.29 -0.69 12.06
CA LEU A 19 -3.29 0.32 12.42
C LEU A 19 -3.96 0.92 11.18
N GLN A 20 -5.30 0.95 11.20
CA GLN A 20 -6.10 1.58 10.16
C GLN A 20 -6.49 3.01 10.56
N VAL A 21 -6.33 3.95 9.64
CA VAL A 21 -6.60 5.38 9.86
C VAL A 21 -8.00 5.74 9.37
N ARG A 22 -8.67 6.64 10.10
CA ARG A 22 -9.95 7.25 9.70
C ARG A 22 -9.70 8.53 8.90
N MET A 23 -10.38 8.66 7.77
CA MET A 23 -10.25 9.83 6.89
C MET A 23 -11.18 10.96 7.32
N LYS A 24 -10.81 12.20 6.97
CA LYS A 24 -11.71 13.35 7.04
C LYS A 24 -12.90 13.18 6.07
N PRO A 25 -14.00 13.92 6.22
CA PRO A 25 -15.04 13.98 5.20
C PRO A 25 -14.52 14.46 3.84
N LYS A 26 -15.26 14.14 2.77
CA LYS A 26 -14.95 14.56 1.39
C LYS A 26 -15.13 16.08 1.21
N PRO A 27 -14.48 16.72 0.22
CA PRO A 27 -13.59 16.14 -0.80
C PRO A 27 -12.14 15.95 -0.33
N TRP A 28 -11.50 14.89 -0.84
CA TRP A 28 -10.07 14.60 -0.59
C TRP A 28 -9.19 15.09 -1.73
N SER A 29 -7.88 15.14 -1.50
CA SER A 29 -6.89 15.47 -2.53
C SER A 29 -6.87 14.48 -3.69
N LYS A 30 -7.11 13.18 -3.41
CA LYS A 30 -7.21 12.11 -4.40
C LYS A 30 -8.36 11.17 -4.06
N ARG A 31 -8.79 10.40 -5.06
CA ARG A 31 -9.82 9.36 -4.91
C ARG A 31 -9.21 8.06 -4.43
N TRP A 32 -8.80 8.06 -3.16
CA TRP A 32 -8.13 6.94 -2.49
C TRP A 32 -9.00 5.68 -2.38
N GLU A 33 -10.31 5.80 -2.56
CA GLU A 33 -11.24 4.67 -2.60
C GLU A 33 -11.06 3.77 -3.83
N ARG A 34 -10.29 4.19 -4.85
CA ARG A 34 -10.16 3.46 -6.11
C ARG A 34 -9.21 2.26 -5.98
N PRO A 35 -9.55 1.09 -6.57
CA PRO A 35 -8.71 -0.11 -6.53
C PRO A 35 -7.27 0.07 -7.04
N GLN A 36 -7.05 1.03 -7.96
CA GLN A 36 -5.73 1.33 -8.52
C GLN A 36 -4.66 1.65 -7.46
N PHE A 37 -5.04 2.22 -6.32
CA PHE A 37 -4.09 2.56 -5.26
C PHE A 37 -3.81 1.41 -4.29
N ASN A 38 -4.64 0.36 -4.28
CA ASN A 38 -4.52 -0.83 -3.42
C ASN A 38 -4.22 -0.53 -1.94
N ILE A 39 -4.90 0.48 -1.36
CA ILE A 39 -4.66 0.92 0.03
C ILE A 39 -5.44 0.05 1.01
N LYS A 40 -4.72 -0.63 1.92
CA LYS A 40 -5.32 -1.48 2.98
C LYS A 40 -5.33 -0.84 4.38
N GLY A 41 -4.69 0.33 4.53
CA GLY A 41 -4.54 1.04 5.81
C GLY A 41 -5.61 2.08 6.12
N ILE A 42 -6.62 2.24 5.26
CA ILE A 42 -7.71 3.22 5.45
C ILE A 42 -9.00 2.47 5.78
N LYS A 43 -9.66 2.88 6.87
CA LYS A 43 -11.03 2.43 7.16
C LYS A 43 -12.01 3.32 6.41
N PHE A 44 -12.49 2.86 5.26
CA PHE A 44 -13.48 3.58 4.45
C PHE A 44 -14.87 3.46 5.07
N GLU A 45 -15.30 4.49 5.80
CA GLU A 45 -16.69 4.65 6.26
C GLU A 45 -17.55 5.28 5.14
N LEU A 46 -17.57 4.65 3.97
CA LEU A 46 -18.32 5.12 2.80
C LEU A 46 -19.59 4.27 2.59
N PRO A 47 -20.68 4.87 2.08
CA PRO A 47 -21.87 4.11 1.72
C PRO A 47 -21.56 3.14 0.58
N GLU A 48 -22.24 1.99 0.57
CA GLU A 48 -22.00 0.89 -0.35
C GLU A 48 -22.06 1.31 -1.83
N ASN A 49 -23.01 2.18 -2.19
CA ASN A 49 -23.13 2.75 -3.54
C ASN A 49 -21.81 3.37 -4.03
N LYS A 50 -21.08 4.07 -3.15
CA LYS A 50 -19.80 4.70 -3.50
C LYS A 50 -18.67 3.68 -3.59
N MET A 51 -18.70 2.62 -2.81
CA MET A 51 -17.76 1.51 -2.97
C MET A 51 -17.98 0.77 -4.29
N GLN A 52 -19.23 0.52 -4.67
CA GLN A 52 -19.57 -0.08 -5.96
C GLN A 52 -19.15 0.80 -7.14
N GLU A 53 -19.36 2.12 -7.06
CA GLU A 53 -18.86 3.07 -8.06
C GLU A 53 -17.33 3.00 -8.21
N ALA A 54 -16.60 2.87 -7.09
CA ALA A 54 -15.14 2.74 -7.10
C ALA A 54 -14.70 1.39 -7.71
N GLN A 55 -15.41 0.30 -7.41
CA GLN A 55 -15.13 -1.04 -7.91
C GLN A 55 -15.27 -1.16 -9.44
N LYS A 56 -16.09 -0.32 -10.07
CA LYS A 56 -16.17 -0.23 -11.55
C LYS A 56 -14.85 0.13 -12.21
N TRP A 57 -13.93 0.74 -11.47
CA TRP A 57 -12.58 1.10 -11.95
C TRP A 57 -11.54 0.01 -11.68
N SER A 58 -11.97 -1.16 -11.18
CA SER A 58 -11.08 -2.30 -10.97
C SER A 58 -10.57 -2.86 -12.30
N LYS A 59 -9.32 -3.32 -12.30
CA LYS A 59 -8.65 -3.93 -13.45
C LYS A 59 -8.10 -5.28 -13.02
N PRO A 60 -8.96 -6.31 -12.86
CA PRO A 60 -8.54 -7.60 -12.29
C PRO A 60 -7.46 -8.30 -13.10
N TRP A 61 -7.41 -8.09 -14.42
CA TRP A 61 -6.37 -8.65 -15.29
C TRP A 61 -4.96 -8.13 -14.99
N LEU A 62 -4.84 -6.98 -14.33
CA LEU A 62 -3.53 -6.36 -14.06
C LEU A 62 -2.67 -7.19 -13.11
N GLU A 63 -3.30 -7.95 -12.20
CA GLU A 63 -2.60 -8.86 -11.28
C GLU A 63 -2.01 -10.07 -12.00
N PHE A 64 -2.52 -10.41 -13.19
CA PHE A 64 -2.08 -11.56 -13.99
C PHE A 64 -1.17 -11.16 -15.16
N ASP A 65 -0.87 -9.87 -15.30
CA ASP A 65 -0.01 -9.35 -16.35
C ASP A 65 1.48 -9.55 -15.99
N MET A 66 1.96 -10.78 -16.18
CA MET A 66 3.35 -11.16 -15.86
C MET A 66 4.40 -10.37 -16.66
N LEU A 67 4.04 -9.87 -17.85
CA LEU A 67 4.99 -9.12 -18.70
C LEU A 67 5.34 -7.75 -18.11
N ARG A 68 4.48 -7.23 -17.21
CA ARG A 68 4.67 -5.97 -16.52
C ARG A 68 5.64 -6.08 -15.32
N GLU A 69 5.82 -7.27 -14.79
CA GLU A 69 6.70 -7.50 -13.64
C GLU A 69 8.16 -7.24 -14.01
N TYR A 70 8.90 -6.56 -13.13
CA TYR A 70 10.30 -6.23 -13.34
C TYR A 70 11.18 -7.15 -12.50
N ASP A 71 11.85 -8.10 -13.15
CA ASP A 71 12.78 -9.02 -12.51
C ASP A 71 14.09 -8.29 -12.14
N THR A 72 14.32 -8.18 -10.83
CA THR A 72 15.46 -7.48 -10.23
C THR A 72 16.54 -8.43 -9.69
N SER A 73 16.30 -9.75 -9.71
CA SER A 73 17.16 -10.75 -9.06
C SER A 73 18.64 -10.65 -9.46
N LYS A 74 18.91 -10.68 -10.77
CA LYS A 74 20.28 -10.59 -11.32
C LYS A 74 20.94 -9.23 -11.04
N ILE A 75 20.15 -8.17 -10.94
CA ILE A 75 20.64 -6.81 -10.68
C ILE A 75 21.04 -6.69 -9.22
N GLU A 76 20.20 -7.18 -8.30
CA GLU A 76 20.49 -7.23 -6.87
C GLU A 76 21.74 -8.08 -6.58
N GLU A 77 21.87 -9.26 -7.18
CA GLU A 77 23.07 -10.09 -7.04
C GLU A 77 24.34 -9.36 -7.48
N LYS A 78 24.26 -8.56 -8.54
CA LYS A 78 25.40 -7.77 -9.02
C LYS A 78 25.75 -6.67 -8.02
N ILE A 79 24.75 -5.96 -7.48
CA ILE A 79 24.94 -4.89 -6.48
C ILE A 79 25.55 -5.45 -5.19
N TRP A 80 25.16 -6.65 -4.76
CA TRP A 80 25.73 -7.29 -3.56
C TRP A 80 27.19 -7.73 -3.71
N ARG A 81 27.68 -7.92 -4.94
CA ARG A 81 29.06 -8.34 -5.22
C ARG A 81 30.02 -7.16 -5.47
N GLU A 82 29.49 -5.99 -5.80
CA GLU A 82 30.24 -4.74 -6.01
C GLU A 82 30.65 -4.11 -4.68
#